data_AF-A0A4Y9LAD9-F1
#
_entry.id   AF-A0A4Y9LAD9-F1
#
_cell.length_a   1.000
_cell.length_b   1.000
_cell.length_c   1.000
_cell.angle_alpha   90.00
_cell.angle_beta   90.00
_cell.angle_gamma   90.00
#
_symmetry.space_group_name_H-M   'P 1'
#
loop_
_entity.id
_entity.type
_entity.pdbx_description
1 polymer ?
#
loop_
_entity_poly.entity_id
_entity_poly.type
_entity_poly.pdbx_seq_one_letter_code
_entity_poly.pdbx_strand_id
1 'polypeptide(L)'
;MPSQSQPMMFDPQLRAKGAELQAAVRRLADTLLAYEAASASRKRARKEADAAKFYVATEALACNLILLKATGSNSKLAVPRSHAVIWQGNAVLGQHFLTAIDLLSAMGLIAEGRRGYRISPRSKMPSLIEPQERLADHLPLAPPEWRAICQIDDPVLVLLKEGKDKDGNAASIAYRETAQSKKFANQIGRINGFLREADIEVAGQDDSGISLGRDGQIIAPYRRSLRRIFNNATWLHGGRLAGGFWMSMERTERPRIRIDGERVAEVDYGQLFPRLAYVRAGAPQPEGDLYDVFGKGTGRDGCKKLMNALLFSRGPLKNWPEDTHRHFPDGINLRTAVEMLAVKHAPIAHLFGKGLGFQLMRIESDMLIEVLTELSAAGVTALPLHDAVLVAKSHVGVAQETMGAVFQRWSRSPCAIVSVKVHQ
;
A
#
# COMPACT_ATOMS: atom_id res chain seq x y z
N MET A 1 -10.44 25.81 11.14
CA MET A 1 -9.11 25.42 10.63
C MET A 1 -9.29 25.07 9.16
N PRO A 2 -8.66 25.74 8.19
CA PRO A 2 -8.72 25.27 6.81
C PRO A 2 -8.21 23.83 6.79
N SER A 3 -8.98 22.90 6.19
CA SER A 3 -8.57 21.51 6.12
C SER A 3 -7.22 21.45 5.42
N GLN A 4 -6.19 20.96 6.09
CA GLN A 4 -4.89 20.78 5.45
C GLN A 4 -5.10 19.68 4.40
N SER A 5 -4.98 20.04 3.12
CA SER A 5 -4.98 19.08 2.02
C SER A 5 -3.91 18.02 2.26
N GLN A 6 -4.29 16.75 2.15
CA GLN A 6 -3.36 15.63 2.29
C GLN A 6 -2.14 15.84 1.36
N PRO A 7 -0.91 15.72 1.87
CA PRO A 7 0.28 15.85 1.03
C PRO A 7 0.39 14.66 0.07
N MET A 8 0.89 14.93 -1.14
CA MET A 8 1.31 13.87 -2.06
C MET A 8 2.64 13.31 -1.58
N MET A 9 2.74 11.99 -1.40
CA MET A 9 3.97 11.33 -0.99
C MET A 9 4.90 11.15 -2.19
N PHE A 10 6.17 11.51 -2.03
CA PHE A 10 7.17 11.31 -3.08
C PHE A 10 7.33 9.84 -3.45
N ASP A 11 7.29 9.55 -4.75
CA ASP A 11 7.53 8.24 -5.32
C ASP A 11 8.88 8.23 -6.08
N PRO A 12 9.92 7.55 -5.55
CA PRO A 12 11.23 7.48 -6.19
C PRO A 12 11.27 6.59 -7.45
N GLN A 13 10.21 5.83 -7.74
CA GLN A 13 10.12 4.95 -8.90
C GLN A 13 9.54 5.63 -10.15
N LEU A 14 9.11 6.89 -10.09
CA LEU A 14 8.56 7.57 -11.26
C LEU A 14 9.63 7.97 -12.27
N ARG A 15 9.35 7.75 -13.55
CA ARG A 15 10.25 8.03 -14.69
C ARG A 15 9.50 8.69 -15.83
N ALA A 16 10.25 9.43 -16.65
CA ALA A 16 9.72 10.03 -17.86
C ALA A 16 9.54 8.97 -18.95
N LYS A 17 8.35 8.91 -19.53
CA LYS A 17 7.98 8.07 -20.67
C LYS A 17 7.88 8.95 -21.91
N GLY A 18 8.52 8.52 -22.99
CA GLY A 18 8.53 9.25 -24.26
C GLY A 18 9.71 10.21 -24.40
N ALA A 19 10.17 10.40 -25.64
CA ALA A 19 11.38 11.15 -25.94
C ALA A 19 11.30 12.63 -25.54
N GLU A 20 10.11 13.24 -25.67
CA GLU A 20 9.91 14.66 -25.37
C GLU A 20 10.09 14.96 -23.87
N LEU A 21 9.37 14.25 -22.99
CA LEU A 21 9.50 14.47 -21.56
C LEU A 21 10.89 14.08 -21.06
N GLN A 22 11.48 13.00 -21.59
CA GLN A 22 12.86 12.61 -21.27
C GLN A 22 13.85 13.72 -21.62
N ALA A 23 13.70 14.35 -22.78
CA ALA A 23 14.55 15.48 -23.19
C ALA A 23 14.32 16.72 -22.31
N ALA A 24 13.07 17.03 -21.94
CA ALA A 24 12.76 18.16 -21.04
C ALA A 24 13.39 17.97 -19.65
N VAL A 25 13.21 16.80 -19.05
CA VAL A 25 13.84 16.44 -17.77
C VAL A 25 15.36 16.49 -17.85
N ARG A 26 15.95 16.02 -18.95
CA ARG A 26 17.40 16.08 -19.16
C ARG A 26 17.89 17.52 -19.19
N ARG A 27 17.24 18.40 -19.96
CA ARG A 27 17.56 19.83 -20.01
C ARG A 27 17.45 20.51 -18.65
N LEU A 28 16.42 20.17 -17.86
CA LEU A 28 16.29 20.66 -16.48
C LEU A 28 17.51 20.23 -15.64
N ALA A 29 17.89 18.96 -15.68
CA ALA A 29 19.04 18.47 -14.94
C ALA A 29 20.36 19.14 -15.39
N ASP A 30 20.57 19.33 -16.69
CA ASP A 30 21.72 20.06 -17.25
C ASP A 30 21.74 21.52 -16.75
N THR A 31 20.59 22.17 -16.73
CA THR A 31 20.42 23.55 -16.22
C THR A 31 20.80 23.65 -14.74
N LEU A 32 20.35 22.70 -13.91
CA LEU A 32 20.70 22.66 -12.49
C LEU A 32 22.20 22.45 -12.28
N LEU A 33 22.84 21.60 -13.08
CA LEU A 33 24.29 21.37 -13.02
C LEU A 33 25.08 22.61 -13.46
N ALA A 34 24.63 23.32 -14.49
CA ALA A 34 25.25 24.57 -14.92
C ALA A 34 25.16 25.66 -13.82
N TYR A 35 24.00 25.77 -13.16
CA TYR A 35 23.82 26.68 -12.03
C TYR A 35 24.70 26.30 -10.82
N GLU A 36 24.81 25.00 -10.49
CA GLU A 36 25.73 24.51 -9.45
C GLU A 36 27.19 24.89 -9.73
N ALA A 37 27.62 24.75 -10.99
CA ALA A 37 28.98 25.11 -11.41
C ALA A 37 29.24 26.63 -11.32
N ALA A 38 28.28 27.45 -11.77
CA ALA A 38 28.41 28.91 -11.76
C ALA A 38 28.37 29.50 -10.35
N SER A 39 27.61 28.89 -9.42
CA SER A 39 27.47 29.35 -8.03
C SER A 39 28.66 29.01 -7.12
N ALA A 40 29.70 28.33 -7.64
CA ALA A 40 30.88 27.86 -6.90
C ALA A 40 30.55 27.04 -5.63
N SER A 41 29.34 26.48 -5.55
CA SER A 41 28.84 25.76 -4.37
C SER A 41 29.55 24.42 -4.14
N ARG A 42 30.24 23.90 -5.17
CA ARG A 42 31.01 22.66 -5.12
C ARG A 42 32.47 22.89 -5.49
N LYS A 43 33.40 22.40 -4.64
CA LYS A 43 34.86 22.53 -4.82
C LYS A 43 35.47 21.64 -5.93
N ARG A 44 34.74 20.64 -6.43
CA ARG A 44 35.22 19.65 -7.42
C ARG A 44 34.10 19.25 -8.37
N ALA A 45 34.41 19.09 -9.66
CA ALA A 45 33.47 18.57 -10.65
C ALA A 45 32.88 17.21 -10.24
N ARG A 46 31.65 16.93 -10.67
CA ARG A 46 31.01 15.63 -10.45
C ARG A 46 31.72 14.56 -11.27
N LYS A 47 31.93 13.39 -10.65
CA LYS A 47 32.30 12.19 -11.40
C LYS A 47 31.09 11.72 -12.21
N GLU A 48 31.35 10.98 -13.29
CA GLU A 48 30.30 10.47 -14.18
C GLU A 48 29.20 9.68 -13.43
N ALA A 49 29.59 8.78 -12.52
CA ALA A 49 28.65 8.01 -11.69
C ALA A 49 27.78 8.89 -10.76
N ASP A 50 28.32 10.00 -10.26
CA ASP A 50 27.59 10.95 -9.42
C ASP A 50 26.62 11.80 -10.26
N ALA A 51 27.00 12.10 -11.51
CA ALA A 51 26.14 12.78 -12.46
C ALA A 51 24.94 11.88 -12.82
N ALA A 52 25.18 10.60 -13.13
CA ALA A 52 24.11 9.63 -13.42
C ALA A 52 23.06 9.55 -12.30
N LYS A 53 23.50 9.45 -11.04
CA LYS A 53 22.60 9.46 -9.87
C LYS A 53 21.83 10.77 -9.73
N PHE A 54 22.46 11.90 -10.06
CA PHE A 54 21.80 13.20 -10.05
C PHE A 54 20.71 13.29 -11.12
N TYR A 55 20.95 12.82 -12.35
CA TYR A 55 19.91 12.74 -13.38
C TYR A 55 18.71 11.91 -12.93
N VAL A 56 18.96 10.72 -12.38
CA VAL A 56 17.92 9.82 -11.87
C VAL A 56 17.10 10.49 -10.76
N ALA A 57 17.75 11.23 -9.86
CA ALA A 57 17.07 11.94 -8.79
C ALA A 57 16.23 13.13 -9.30
N THR A 58 16.78 13.91 -10.24
CA THR A 58 16.07 15.04 -10.88
C THR A 58 14.89 14.55 -11.70
N GLU A 59 15.02 13.42 -12.41
CA GLU A 59 13.94 12.81 -13.16
C GLU A 59 12.77 12.40 -12.25
N ALA A 60 13.06 11.68 -11.17
CA ALA A 60 12.02 11.31 -10.22
C ALA A 60 11.34 12.55 -9.60
N LEU A 61 12.10 13.59 -9.24
CA LEU A 61 11.56 14.87 -8.74
C LEU A 61 10.65 15.55 -9.77
N ALA A 62 11.11 15.68 -11.02
CA ALA A 62 10.36 16.30 -12.10
C ALA A 62 9.02 15.58 -12.35
N CYS A 63 9.04 14.24 -12.43
CA CYS A 63 7.83 13.45 -12.61
C CYS A 63 6.84 13.62 -11.46
N ASN A 64 7.32 13.63 -10.21
CA ASN A 64 6.46 13.88 -9.04
C ASN A 64 5.84 15.29 -9.07
N LEU A 65 6.59 16.31 -9.50
CA LEU A 65 6.08 17.69 -9.60
C LEU A 65 5.06 17.87 -10.72
N ILE A 66 5.24 17.18 -11.86
CA ILE A 66 4.24 17.13 -12.94
C ILE A 66 2.96 16.47 -12.45
N LEU A 67 3.06 15.32 -11.78
CA LEU A 67 1.89 14.64 -11.21
C LEU A 67 1.21 15.50 -10.14
N LEU A 68 1.97 16.19 -9.29
CA LEU A 68 1.40 17.11 -8.30
C LEU A 68 0.58 18.22 -8.97
N LYS A 69 1.05 18.77 -10.10
CA LYS A 69 0.25 19.74 -10.86
C LYS A 69 -0.98 19.08 -11.49
N ALA A 70 -0.86 17.85 -11.99
CA ALA A 70 -1.96 17.11 -12.58
C ALA A 70 -3.08 16.72 -11.60
N THR A 71 -2.85 16.73 -10.28
CA THR A 71 -3.94 16.54 -9.31
C THR A 71 -4.91 17.71 -9.24
N GLY A 72 -4.50 18.90 -9.71
CA GLY A 72 -5.27 20.14 -9.58
C GLY A 72 -5.57 20.55 -8.13
N SER A 73 -4.96 19.89 -7.14
CA SER A 73 -5.20 20.15 -5.71
C SER A 73 -4.19 21.14 -5.15
N ASN A 74 -4.54 21.80 -4.04
CA ASN A 74 -3.59 22.60 -3.25
C ASN A 74 -2.63 21.72 -2.40
N SER A 75 -2.48 20.44 -2.75
CA SER A 75 -1.56 19.52 -2.09
C SER A 75 -0.10 19.97 -2.32
N LYS A 76 0.76 19.60 -1.39
CA LYS A 76 2.21 19.76 -1.51
C LYS A 76 2.89 18.41 -1.60
N LEU A 77 4.06 18.35 -2.20
CA LEU A 77 4.85 17.13 -2.30
C LEU A 77 5.67 16.93 -1.03
N ALA A 78 5.40 15.84 -0.32
CA ALA A 78 6.12 15.37 0.83
C ALA A 78 7.39 14.61 0.40
N VAL A 79 8.55 15.25 0.60
CA VAL A 79 9.86 14.70 0.24
C VAL A 79 10.62 14.18 1.48
N PRO A 80 11.21 12.98 1.42
CA PRO A 80 12.00 12.43 2.52
C PRO A 80 13.36 13.15 2.60
N ARG A 81 13.65 13.80 3.73
CA ARG A 81 14.97 14.41 3.99
C ARG A 81 15.81 13.71 5.07
N SER A 82 15.25 12.73 5.78
CA SER A 82 15.95 12.07 6.89
C SER A 82 16.88 10.95 6.41
N HIS A 83 18.11 10.92 6.93
CA HIS A 83 19.13 9.91 6.61
C HIS A 83 18.65 8.45 6.78
N ALA A 84 17.74 8.19 7.72
CA ALA A 84 17.20 6.85 7.99
C ALA A 84 16.29 6.30 6.86
N VAL A 85 15.64 7.18 6.09
CA VAL A 85 14.79 6.80 4.94
C VAL A 85 15.62 6.72 3.66
N ILE A 86 16.74 7.43 3.61
CA ILE A 86 17.60 7.60 2.44
C ILE A 86 18.47 6.36 2.14
N TRP A 87 18.74 5.51 3.13
CA TRP A 87 19.76 4.43 3.03
C TRP A 87 19.23 3.02 2.69
N GLN A 88 18.07 2.88 2.06
CA GLN A 88 17.49 1.56 1.71
C GLN A 88 17.88 1.04 0.31
N GLY A 89 19.02 1.47 -0.25
CA GLY A 89 19.46 1.02 -1.58
C GLY A 89 18.65 1.59 -2.75
N ASN A 90 17.90 2.68 -2.52
CA ASN A 90 17.16 3.37 -3.57
C ASN A 90 18.10 4.30 -4.35
N ALA A 91 18.16 4.16 -5.68
CA ALA A 91 19.07 4.93 -6.54
C ALA A 91 18.77 6.43 -6.58
N VAL A 92 17.54 6.84 -6.25
CA VAL A 92 17.10 8.24 -6.17
C VAL A 92 17.43 8.83 -4.82
N LEU A 93 17.02 8.17 -3.73
CA LEU A 93 17.11 8.74 -2.40
C LEU A 93 18.58 8.77 -1.94
N GLY A 94 19.14 9.97 -1.80
CA GLY A 94 20.56 10.17 -1.52
C GLY A 94 20.96 11.63 -1.45
N GLN A 95 22.26 11.89 -1.32
CA GLN A 95 22.78 13.26 -1.32
C GLN A 95 22.44 14.00 -2.63
N HIS A 96 22.46 13.30 -3.77
CA HIS A 96 22.12 13.91 -5.06
C HIS A 96 20.66 14.38 -5.15
N PHE A 97 19.73 13.67 -4.52
CA PHE A 97 18.33 14.08 -4.41
C PHE A 97 18.16 15.33 -3.54
N LEU A 98 18.83 15.38 -2.38
CA LEU A 98 18.83 16.57 -1.54
C LEU A 98 19.40 17.78 -2.29
N THR A 99 20.53 17.59 -2.98
CA THR A 99 21.13 18.65 -3.81
C THR A 99 20.22 19.09 -4.94
N ALA A 100 19.49 18.19 -5.60
CA ALA A 100 18.53 18.56 -6.63
C ALA A 100 17.41 19.45 -6.08
N ILE A 101 16.86 19.13 -4.89
CA ILE A 101 15.87 19.98 -4.20
C ILE A 101 16.48 21.35 -3.89
N ASP A 102 17.68 21.39 -3.32
CA ASP A 102 18.31 22.66 -2.90
C ASP A 102 18.60 23.55 -4.11
N LEU A 103 19.03 23.00 -5.25
CA LEU A 103 19.26 23.74 -6.50
C LEU A 103 17.95 24.24 -7.12
N LEU A 104 16.90 23.39 -7.18
CA LEU A 104 15.57 23.80 -7.64
C LEU A 104 15.04 24.97 -6.78
N SER A 105 15.23 24.91 -5.46
CA SER A 105 14.81 25.98 -4.55
C SER A 105 15.65 27.25 -4.75
N ALA A 106 16.96 27.14 -4.90
CA ALA A 106 17.86 28.27 -5.11
C ALA A 106 17.58 29.01 -6.43
N MET A 107 17.15 28.29 -7.46
CA MET A 107 16.72 28.88 -8.75
C MET A 107 15.27 29.41 -8.72
N GLY A 108 14.56 29.27 -7.60
CA GLY A 108 13.16 29.70 -7.47
C GLY A 108 12.17 28.86 -8.30
N LEU A 109 12.55 27.62 -8.66
CA LEU A 109 11.69 26.69 -9.40
C LEU A 109 10.74 25.91 -8.49
N ILE A 110 11.09 25.77 -7.21
CA ILE A 110 10.22 25.25 -6.15
C ILE A 110 10.28 26.17 -4.94
N ALA A 111 9.22 26.18 -4.13
CA ALA A 111 9.30 26.68 -2.76
C ALA A 111 9.36 25.52 -1.78
N GLU A 112 10.25 25.64 -0.80
CA GLU A 112 10.18 24.86 0.41
C GLU A 112 9.13 25.48 1.33
N GLY A 113 8.03 24.76 1.57
CA GLY A 113 7.00 25.19 2.52
C GLY A 113 7.48 25.00 3.95
N ARG A 114 6.95 23.98 4.63
CA ARG A 114 7.44 23.59 5.96
C ARG A 114 8.64 22.66 5.80
N ARG A 115 9.83 23.11 6.22
CA ARG A 115 10.96 22.21 6.52
C ARG A 115 10.51 21.28 7.65
N GLY A 116 10.62 19.97 7.44
CA GLY A 116 10.08 18.98 8.36
C GLY A 116 10.50 19.24 9.81
N TYR A 117 9.55 19.62 10.65
CA TYR A 117 9.76 19.78 12.09
C TYR A 117 9.16 18.57 12.80
N ARG A 118 9.75 18.19 13.95
CA ARG A 118 9.08 17.28 14.88
C ARG A 118 7.81 17.97 15.36
N ILE A 119 6.63 17.50 14.96
CA ILE A 119 5.36 18.00 15.53
C ILE A 119 5.27 17.57 17.00
N SER A 120 5.82 16.40 17.30
CA SER A 120 5.91 15.85 18.65
C SER A 120 7.10 14.88 18.73
N PRO A 121 7.44 14.35 19.92
CA PRO A 121 8.38 13.24 20.02
C PRO A 121 8.02 12.04 19.12
N ARG A 122 6.73 11.94 18.72
CA ARG A 122 6.04 10.79 18.10
C ARG A 122 5.63 10.99 16.62
N SER A 123 5.81 12.18 16.03
CA SER A 123 5.44 12.44 14.62
C SER A 123 6.46 13.35 13.93
N LYS A 124 7.04 12.84 12.83
CA LYS A 124 7.91 13.61 11.93
C LYS A 124 7.12 13.94 10.68
N MET A 125 6.81 15.22 10.47
CA MET A 125 6.23 15.65 9.21
C MET A 125 7.30 15.60 8.11
N PRO A 126 7.00 15.05 6.93
CA PRO A 126 7.91 15.15 5.78
C PRO A 126 8.09 16.62 5.39
N SER A 127 9.24 16.96 4.80
CA SER A 127 9.42 18.30 4.25
C SER A 127 8.49 18.47 3.06
N LEU A 128 7.80 19.61 2.98
CA LEU A 128 6.86 19.88 1.90
C LEU A 128 7.49 20.83 0.88
N ILE A 129 7.42 20.47 -0.40
CA ILE A 129 7.80 21.34 -1.51
C ILE A 129 6.63 21.57 -2.45
N GLU A 130 6.64 22.70 -3.13
CA GLU A 130 5.63 23.05 -4.14
C GLU A 130 6.28 23.71 -5.37
N PRO A 131 5.79 23.39 -6.59
CA PRO A 131 6.28 23.98 -7.83
C PRO A 131 5.92 25.46 -7.94
N GLN A 132 6.88 26.29 -8.36
CA GLN A 132 6.70 27.71 -8.66
C GLN A 132 6.39 27.91 -10.16
N GLU A 133 5.89 29.09 -10.53
CA GLU A 133 5.49 29.42 -11.91
C GLU A 133 6.64 29.19 -12.91
N ARG A 134 7.86 29.59 -12.55
CA ARG A 134 9.07 29.43 -13.38
C ARG A 134 9.43 27.98 -13.71
N LEU A 135 8.90 26.99 -12.97
CA LEU A 135 9.13 25.58 -13.32
C LEU A 135 8.48 25.21 -14.66
N ALA A 136 7.42 25.93 -15.08
CA ALA A 136 6.76 25.71 -16.36
C ALA A 136 7.68 26.02 -17.58
N ASP A 137 8.73 26.82 -17.38
CA ASP A 137 9.74 27.09 -18.42
C ASP A 137 10.62 25.85 -18.72
N HIS A 138 10.61 24.87 -17.82
CA HIS A 138 11.48 23.69 -17.89
C HIS A 138 10.71 22.37 -18.08
N LEU A 139 9.47 22.29 -17.59
CA LEU A 139 8.66 21.06 -17.59
C LEU A 139 7.24 21.33 -18.12
N PRO A 140 6.61 20.34 -18.79
CA PRO A 140 5.25 20.48 -19.28
C PRO A 140 4.25 20.42 -18.11
N LEU A 141 3.95 21.58 -17.53
CA LEU A 141 3.01 21.72 -16.41
C LEU A 141 1.61 22.22 -16.83
N ALA A 142 1.43 22.60 -18.10
CA ALA A 142 0.18 23.15 -18.62
C ALA A 142 -0.04 22.79 -20.11
N PRO A 143 -0.93 21.82 -20.43
CA PRO A 143 -1.53 20.86 -19.49
C PRO A 143 -0.45 19.88 -18.98
N PRO A 144 -0.52 19.43 -17.72
CA PRO A 144 0.42 18.44 -17.21
C PRO A 144 0.11 17.06 -17.80
N GLU A 145 1.07 16.48 -18.53
CA GLU A 145 0.88 15.20 -19.22
C GLU A 145 1.25 14.01 -18.31
N TRP A 146 0.33 13.64 -17.41
CA TRP A 146 0.55 12.53 -16.47
C TRP A 146 0.70 11.15 -17.17
N ARG A 147 0.23 11.02 -18.42
CA ARG A 147 0.40 9.81 -19.24
C ARG A 147 1.81 9.63 -19.81
N ALA A 148 2.58 10.70 -19.86
CA ALA A 148 4.01 10.66 -20.17
C ALA A 148 4.83 10.21 -18.95
N ILE A 149 4.22 9.71 -17.87
CA ILE A 149 4.92 9.21 -16.69
C ILE A 149 4.66 7.71 -16.54
N CYS A 150 5.71 6.97 -16.20
CA CYS A 150 5.61 5.57 -15.82
C CYS A 150 6.23 5.35 -14.44
N GLN A 151 5.96 4.17 -13.87
CA GLN A 151 6.62 3.71 -12.66
C GLN A 151 7.48 2.49 -13.01
N ILE A 152 8.76 2.52 -12.64
CA ILE A 152 9.61 1.32 -12.71
C ILE A 152 9.32 0.43 -11.51
N ASP A 153 9.61 -0.87 -11.62
CA ASP A 153 9.45 -1.75 -10.47
C ASP A 153 10.32 -1.33 -9.30
N ASP A 154 9.77 -1.49 -8.10
CA ASP A 154 10.61 -1.43 -6.91
C ASP A 154 11.54 -2.65 -6.90
N PRO A 155 12.87 -2.46 -6.81
CA PRO A 155 13.80 -3.59 -6.71
C PRO A 155 13.60 -4.40 -5.42
N VAL A 156 12.97 -3.82 -4.39
CA VAL A 156 12.72 -4.45 -3.10
C VAL A 156 11.30 -5.01 -3.07
N LEU A 157 11.15 -6.24 -3.57
CA LEU A 157 9.86 -6.95 -3.62
C LEU A 157 9.41 -7.51 -2.27
N VAL A 158 10.33 -7.69 -1.32
CA VAL A 158 10.06 -8.30 -0.01
C VAL A 158 10.64 -7.42 1.09
N LEU A 159 9.78 -6.96 1.99
CA LEU A 159 10.14 -6.15 3.15
C LEU A 159 9.96 -6.95 4.42
N LEU A 160 10.94 -6.86 5.32
CA LEU A 160 10.85 -7.34 6.68
C LEU A 160 10.82 -6.12 7.61
N LYS A 161 9.83 -6.03 8.50
CA LYS A 161 9.70 -4.93 9.45
C LYS A 161 9.85 -5.39 10.88
N GLU A 162 10.34 -4.49 11.73
CA GLU A 162 10.35 -4.64 13.18
C GLU A 162 8.93 -4.77 13.76
N GLY A 163 8.84 -5.08 15.05
CA GLY A 163 7.61 -4.86 15.79
C GLY A 163 7.28 -3.37 15.83
N LYS A 164 5.99 -3.05 15.93
CA LYS A 164 5.59 -1.65 16.13
C LYS A 164 6.16 -1.14 17.44
N ASP A 165 6.80 0.03 17.41
CA ASP A 165 7.20 0.76 18.60
C ASP A 165 5.97 1.34 19.35
N LYS A 166 6.22 1.98 20.49
CA LYS A 166 5.19 2.64 21.30
C LYS A 166 4.38 3.71 20.54
N ASP A 167 4.93 4.20 19.42
CA ASP A 167 4.34 5.23 18.58
C ASP A 167 3.68 4.62 17.32
N GLY A 168 3.61 3.29 17.23
CA GLY A 168 2.97 2.55 16.14
C GLY A 168 3.82 2.40 14.88
N ASN A 169 5.07 2.87 14.89
CA ASN A 169 5.97 2.82 13.75
C ASN A 169 6.72 1.49 13.70
N ALA A 170 6.98 0.98 12.50
CA ALA A 170 7.77 -0.23 12.30
C ALA A 170 8.83 0.03 11.23
N ALA A 171 10.11 0.06 11.63
CA ALA A 171 11.22 0.24 10.72
C ALA A 171 11.44 -1.01 9.86
N SER A 172 12.04 -0.83 8.68
CA SER A 172 12.44 -1.95 7.82
C SER A 172 13.78 -2.50 8.28
N ILE A 173 13.91 -3.82 8.27
CA ILE A 173 15.08 -4.59 8.68
C ILE A 173 15.81 -5.05 7.43
N ALA A 174 17.11 -4.78 7.36
CA ALA A 174 17.98 -5.39 6.37
C ALA A 174 18.17 -6.88 6.70
N TYR A 175 18.05 -7.76 5.70
CA TYR A 175 18.24 -9.19 5.87
C TYR A 175 19.12 -9.73 4.74
N ARG A 176 19.90 -10.78 5.04
CA ARG A 176 20.62 -11.52 4.01
C ARG A 176 19.62 -12.38 3.24
N GLU A 177 19.73 -12.37 1.92
CA GLU A 177 18.88 -13.22 1.08
C GLU A 177 19.08 -14.71 1.40
N THR A 178 17.97 -15.44 1.46
CA THR A 178 17.91 -16.90 1.64
C THR A 178 17.08 -17.53 0.51
N ALA A 179 17.09 -18.86 0.39
CA ALA A 179 16.21 -19.55 -0.55
C ALA A 179 14.73 -19.20 -0.32
N GLN A 180 14.32 -19.02 0.94
CA GLN A 180 12.96 -18.64 1.31
C GLN A 180 12.62 -17.21 0.85
N SER A 181 13.49 -16.22 1.11
CA SER A 181 13.22 -14.84 0.68
C SER A 181 13.24 -14.70 -0.83
N LYS A 182 14.12 -15.46 -1.52
CA LYS A 182 14.15 -15.54 -3.00
C LYS A 182 12.87 -16.15 -3.56
N LYS A 183 12.33 -17.20 -2.92
CA LYS A 183 11.02 -17.76 -3.30
C LYS A 183 9.92 -16.70 -3.20
N PHE A 184 9.88 -15.93 -2.11
CA PHE A 184 8.91 -14.84 -1.96
C PHE A 184 9.09 -13.77 -3.04
N ALA A 185 10.31 -13.32 -3.29
CA ALA A 185 10.60 -12.33 -4.33
C ALA A 185 10.17 -12.83 -5.72
N ASN A 186 10.45 -14.09 -6.05
CA ASN A 186 10.03 -14.70 -7.32
C ASN A 186 8.51 -14.77 -7.47
N GLN A 187 7.77 -15.09 -6.41
CA GLN A 187 6.30 -15.07 -6.42
C GLN A 187 5.78 -13.66 -6.75
N ILE A 188 6.30 -12.64 -6.08
CA ILE A 188 5.91 -11.25 -6.33
C ILE A 188 6.32 -10.79 -7.72
N GLY A 189 7.52 -11.15 -8.18
CA GLY A 189 8.01 -10.81 -9.51
C GLY A 189 7.09 -11.34 -10.62
N ARG A 190 6.60 -12.58 -10.50
CA ARG A 190 5.63 -13.16 -11.44
C ARG A 190 4.30 -12.41 -11.44
N ILE A 191 3.75 -12.13 -10.25
CA ILE A 191 2.51 -11.38 -10.11
C ILE A 191 2.65 -9.97 -10.72
N ASN A 192 3.75 -9.27 -10.41
CA ASN A 192 4.01 -7.94 -10.97
C ASN A 192 4.21 -7.99 -12.50
N GLY A 193 4.87 -9.03 -13.01
CA GLY A 193 5.01 -9.25 -14.45
C GLY A 193 3.66 -9.38 -15.14
N PHE A 194 2.77 -10.22 -14.60
CA PHE A 194 1.42 -10.40 -15.13
C PHE A 194 0.57 -9.12 -15.05
N LEU A 195 0.59 -8.43 -13.90
CA LEU A 195 -0.15 -7.18 -13.74
C LEU A 195 0.34 -6.07 -14.67
N ARG A 196 1.64 -6.03 -15.00
CA ARG A 196 2.23 -5.03 -15.91
C ARG A 196 1.56 -5.03 -17.28
N GLU A 197 1.28 -6.22 -17.80
CA GLU A 197 0.72 -6.40 -19.14
C GLU A 197 -0.81 -6.36 -19.15
N ALA A 198 -1.46 -6.43 -17.99
CA ALA A 198 -2.91 -6.43 -17.89
C ALA A 198 -3.54 -5.10 -18.36
N ASP A 199 -4.69 -5.20 -19.04
CA ASP A 199 -5.50 -4.04 -19.38
C ASP A 199 -6.27 -3.57 -18.13
N ILE A 200 -5.80 -2.47 -17.55
CA ILE A 200 -6.36 -1.90 -16.31
C ILE A 200 -6.50 -0.40 -16.51
N GLU A 201 -7.71 0.09 -16.26
CA GLU A 201 -8.04 1.49 -16.37
C GLU A 201 -8.77 1.99 -15.12
N VAL A 202 -8.83 3.32 -14.97
CA VAL A 202 -9.69 3.98 -14.00
C VAL A 202 -10.60 4.94 -14.75
N ALA A 203 -11.88 4.59 -14.85
CA ALA A 203 -12.87 5.36 -15.59
C ALA A 203 -12.97 6.81 -15.08
N GLY A 204 -13.11 7.76 -16.00
CA GLY A 204 -13.29 9.19 -15.73
C GLY A 204 -12.01 9.95 -15.36
N GLN A 205 -10.82 9.35 -15.44
CA GLN A 205 -9.56 10.09 -15.20
C GLN A 205 -9.26 11.14 -16.26
N ASP A 206 -9.79 10.98 -17.47
CA ASP A 206 -9.69 12.00 -18.53
C ASP A 206 -10.45 13.27 -18.20
N ASP A 207 -11.63 13.14 -17.59
CA ASP A 207 -12.49 14.27 -17.27
C ASP A 207 -12.10 14.91 -15.93
N SER A 208 -11.77 14.08 -14.92
CA SER A 208 -11.53 14.53 -13.55
C SER A 208 -10.06 14.79 -13.20
N GLY A 209 -9.13 14.44 -14.09
CA GLY A 209 -7.71 14.34 -13.76
C GLY A 209 -7.40 13.18 -12.80
N ILE A 210 -6.18 13.17 -12.28
CA ILE A 210 -5.69 12.16 -11.33
C ILE A 210 -5.93 12.59 -9.88
N SER A 211 -6.20 11.63 -8.99
CA SER A 211 -6.46 11.89 -7.56
C SER A 211 -5.43 11.22 -6.65
N LEU A 212 -5.40 11.63 -5.38
CA LEU A 212 -4.59 11.00 -4.35
C LEU A 212 -5.40 9.92 -3.62
N GLY A 213 -4.79 8.77 -3.40
CA GLY A 213 -5.33 7.74 -2.50
C GLY A 213 -5.04 8.04 -1.03
N ARG A 214 -5.59 7.22 -0.13
CA ARG A 214 -5.39 7.35 1.32
C ARG A 214 -3.92 7.31 1.77
N ASP A 215 -3.05 6.71 0.98
CA ASP A 215 -1.61 6.63 1.26
C ASP A 215 -0.83 7.88 0.77
N GLY A 216 -1.55 8.88 0.24
CA GLY A 216 -0.98 10.11 -0.33
C GLY A 216 -0.27 9.86 -1.66
N GLN A 217 -0.38 8.67 -2.25
CA GLN A 217 0.16 8.37 -3.56
C GLN A 217 -0.91 8.59 -4.62
N ILE A 218 -0.48 8.83 -5.86
CA ILE A 218 -1.40 9.00 -6.99
C ILE A 218 -2.14 7.69 -7.28
N ILE A 219 -3.43 7.82 -7.55
CA ILE A 219 -4.26 6.77 -8.15
C ILE A 219 -3.99 6.81 -9.65
N ALA A 220 -3.14 5.90 -10.13
CA ALA A 220 -2.82 5.79 -11.55
C ALA A 220 -2.67 4.31 -11.96
N PRO A 221 -3.18 3.92 -13.16
CA PRO A 221 -3.10 2.54 -13.62
C PRO A 221 -1.68 1.97 -13.68
N TYR A 222 -0.66 2.78 -13.97
CA TYR A 222 0.73 2.30 -14.01
C TYR A 222 1.27 1.91 -12.63
N ARG A 223 0.64 2.35 -11.53
CA ARG A 223 1.09 2.07 -10.15
C ARG A 223 0.55 0.72 -9.68
N ARG A 224 1.11 -0.35 -10.22
CA ARG A 224 0.65 -1.72 -10.01
C ARG A 224 1.72 -2.70 -9.52
N SER A 225 2.94 -2.22 -9.25
CA SER A 225 4.01 -3.04 -8.67
C SER A 225 3.74 -3.31 -7.18
N LEU A 226 3.58 -4.58 -6.85
CA LEU A 226 3.33 -5.06 -5.50
C LEU A 226 4.62 -5.42 -4.77
N ARG A 227 4.52 -5.41 -3.44
CA ARG A 227 5.54 -5.88 -2.51
C ARG A 227 4.89 -6.71 -1.42
N ARG A 228 5.68 -7.62 -0.83
CA ARG A 228 5.26 -8.47 0.29
C ARG A 228 5.87 -7.98 1.59
N ILE A 229 5.03 -7.69 2.59
CA ILE A 229 5.50 -7.08 3.86
C ILE A 229 5.32 -8.03 5.04
N PHE A 230 6.43 -8.47 5.62
CA PHE A 230 6.50 -9.25 6.85
C PHE A 230 6.73 -8.36 8.05
N ASN A 231 6.23 -8.77 9.22
CA ASN A 231 6.22 -7.96 10.44
C ASN A 231 6.96 -8.65 11.59
N ASN A 232 7.24 -7.90 12.66
CA ASN A 232 7.77 -8.44 13.92
C ASN A 232 9.09 -9.22 13.75
N ALA A 233 9.94 -8.81 12.81
CA ALA A 233 11.25 -9.41 12.53
C ALA A 233 11.20 -10.92 12.21
N THR A 234 10.08 -11.43 11.67
CA THR A 234 9.94 -12.85 11.33
C THR A 234 9.15 -13.09 10.05
N TRP A 235 9.53 -14.11 9.29
CA TRP A 235 8.82 -14.59 8.09
C TRP A 235 7.49 -15.30 8.40
N LEU A 236 7.18 -15.51 9.68
CA LEU A 236 5.97 -16.17 10.14
C LEU A 236 4.83 -15.21 10.44
N HIS A 237 5.07 -13.89 10.38
CA HIS A 237 4.09 -12.86 10.71
C HIS A 237 3.87 -11.90 9.53
N GLY A 238 2.61 -11.64 9.19
CA GLY A 238 2.27 -10.73 8.12
C GLY A 238 2.38 -11.38 6.75
N GLY A 239 3.04 -10.74 5.80
CA GLY A 239 3.17 -11.20 4.41
C GLY A 239 2.17 -10.55 3.45
N ARG A 240 1.26 -9.70 3.93
CA ARG A 240 0.28 -9.01 3.07
C ARG A 240 0.96 -8.23 1.94
N LEU A 241 0.25 -8.18 0.82
CA LEU A 241 0.65 -7.42 -0.36
C LEU A 241 0.32 -5.94 -0.17
N ALA A 242 1.18 -5.08 -0.72
CA ALA A 242 1.03 -3.63 -0.72
C ALA A 242 1.60 -3.03 -2.01
N GLY A 243 1.16 -1.82 -2.37
CA GLY A 243 1.78 -1.01 -3.43
C GLY A 243 0.85 -0.66 -4.59
N GLY A 244 -0.15 -1.50 -4.87
CA GLY A 244 -1.12 -1.27 -5.96
C GLY A 244 -2.05 -0.10 -5.65
N PHE A 245 -2.32 0.75 -6.64
CA PHE A 245 -3.15 1.95 -6.47
C PHE A 245 -4.55 1.64 -5.90
N TRP A 246 -5.15 0.51 -6.29
CA TRP A 246 -6.49 0.10 -5.85
C TRP A 246 -6.57 -0.17 -4.33
N MET A 247 -5.43 -0.46 -3.68
CA MET A 247 -5.37 -0.67 -2.24
C MET A 247 -5.55 0.65 -1.46
N SER A 248 -5.12 1.78 -2.03
CA SER A 248 -5.26 3.10 -1.41
C SER A 248 -6.53 3.84 -1.81
N MET A 249 -7.22 3.41 -2.87
CA MET A 249 -8.53 3.93 -3.26
C MET A 249 -9.59 3.76 -2.16
N GLU A 250 -10.51 4.72 -2.09
CA GLU A 250 -11.72 4.56 -1.30
C GLU A 250 -12.59 3.43 -1.83
N ARG A 251 -13.31 2.76 -0.93
CA ARG A 251 -14.16 1.63 -1.33
C ARG A 251 -15.22 2.05 -2.35
N THR A 252 -15.69 3.30 -2.26
CA THR A 252 -16.64 3.92 -3.18
C THR A 252 -16.03 4.31 -4.53
N GLU A 253 -14.71 4.42 -4.62
CA GLU A 253 -14.01 4.77 -5.87
C GLU A 253 -13.57 3.54 -6.67
N ARG A 254 -13.31 2.40 -6.01
CA ARG A 254 -12.92 1.15 -6.68
C ARG A 254 -13.85 0.69 -7.82
N PRO A 255 -15.17 0.95 -7.81
CA PRO A 255 -16.04 0.65 -8.96
C PRO A 255 -15.66 1.40 -10.25
N ARG A 256 -14.79 2.42 -10.20
CA ARG A 256 -14.20 3.08 -11.37
C ARG A 256 -13.15 2.22 -12.07
N ILE A 257 -12.58 1.24 -11.39
CA ILE A 257 -11.58 0.35 -12.01
C ILE A 257 -12.24 -0.44 -13.13
N ARG A 258 -11.54 -0.56 -14.25
CA ARG A 258 -11.84 -1.50 -15.33
C ARG A 258 -10.71 -2.49 -15.48
N ILE A 259 -11.07 -3.74 -15.73
CA ILE A 259 -10.15 -4.82 -16.09
C ILE A 259 -10.67 -5.38 -17.40
N ASP A 260 -9.84 -5.36 -18.45
CA ASP A 260 -10.23 -5.77 -19.81
C ASP A 260 -11.50 -5.04 -20.30
N GLY A 261 -11.59 -3.73 -20.02
CA GLY A 261 -12.76 -2.90 -20.31
C GLY A 261 -14.00 -3.14 -19.42
N GLU A 262 -14.03 -4.19 -18.59
CA GLU A 262 -15.17 -4.56 -17.76
C GLU A 262 -15.15 -3.91 -16.37
N ARG A 263 -16.33 -3.71 -15.77
CA ARG A 263 -16.43 -3.34 -14.35
C ARG A 263 -15.87 -4.46 -13.49
N VAL A 264 -15.26 -4.10 -12.36
CA VAL A 264 -14.76 -5.06 -11.38
C VAL A 264 -15.84 -5.55 -10.41
N ALA A 265 -15.65 -6.75 -9.88
CA ALA A 265 -16.35 -7.29 -8.72
C ALA A 265 -15.33 -7.74 -7.66
N GLU A 266 -15.68 -7.58 -6.38
CA GLU A 266 -14.85 -8.01 -5.25
C GLU A 266 -15.29 -9.43 -4.82
N VAL A 267 -14.36 -10.37 -4.84
CA VAL A 267 -14.55 -11.74 -4.34
C VAL A 267 -13.71 -11.90 -3.08
N ASP A 268 -14.34 -12.21 -1.95
CA ASP A 268 -13.69 -12.23 -0.63
C ASP A 268 -13.89 -13.53 0.14
N TYR A 269 -12.95 -13.82 1.05
CA TYR A 269 -13.18 -14.82 2.09
C TYR A 269 -14.04 -14.26 3.23
N GLY A 270 -15.20 -14.87 3.43
CA GLY A 270 -16.09 -14.58 4.54
C GLY A 270 -15.52 -15.04 5.88
N GLN A 271 -15.21 -14.09 6.76
CA GLN A 271 -14.85 -14.34 8.16
C GLN A 271 -13.57 -15.20 8.29
N LEU A 272 -12.58 -14.95 7.44
CA LEU A 272 -11.39 -15.79 7.28
C LEU A 272 -10.64 -16.06 8.59
N PHE A 273 -10.41 -15.05 9.41
CA PHE A 273 -9.56 -15.18 10.60
C PHE A 273 -10.16 -16.10 11.67
N PRO A 274 -11.42 -15.89 12.11
CA PRO A 274 -12.10 -16.86 12.98
C PRO A 274 -12.10 -18.27 12.38
N ARG A 275 -12.39 -18.42 11.09
CA ARG A 275 -12.40 -19.73 10.40
C ARG A 275 -11.04 -20.44 10.48
N LEU A 276 -9.96 -19.71 10.18
CA LEU A 276 -8.60 -20.24 10.32
C LEU A 276 -8.24 -20.55 11.78
N ALA A 277 -8.81 -19.85 12.75
CA ALA A 277 -8.64 -20.20 14.17
C ALA A 277 -9.31 -21.56 14.51
N TYR A 278 -10.49 -21.86 13.94
CA TYR A 278 -11.13 -23.17 14.08
C TYR A 278 -10.29 -24.28 13.43
N VAL A 279 -9.77 -24.04 12.22
CA VAL A 279 -8.84 -24.95 11.53
C VAL A 279 -7.62 -25.21 12.41
N ARG A 280 -7.05 -24.15 13.00
CA ARG A 280 -5.87 -24.25 13.89
C ARG A 280 -6.14 -25.04 15.17
N ALA A 281 -7.37 -25.02 15.67
CA ALA A 281 -7.83 -25.80 16.81
C ALA A 281 -8.22 -27.25 16.45
N GLY A 282 -8.21 -27.61 15.16
CA GLY A 282 -8.73 -28.91 14.70
C GLY A 282 -10.24 -29.07 14.94
N ALA A 283 -10.96 -27.95 15.06
CA ALA A 283 -12.38 -27.92 15.39
C ALA A 283 -13.24 -27.73 14.12
N PRO A 284 -14.45 -28.29 14.09
CA PRO A 284 -15.39 -28.05 13.00
C PRO A 284 -15.75 -26.56 12.94
N GLN A 285 -15.79 -26.01 11.72
CA GLN A 285 -16.15 -24.61 11.51
C GLN A 285 -17.67 -24.44 11.62
N PRO A 286 -18.17 -23.51 12.45
CA PRO A 286 -19.61 -23.27 12.53
C PRO A 286 -20.19 -22.73 11.23
N GLU A 287 -21.44 -23.09 10.96
CA GLU A 287 -22.25 -22.47 9.94
C GLU A 287 -22.68 -21.05 10.34
N GLY A 288 -23.05 -20.24 9.35
CA GLY A 288 -23.57 -18.89 9.56
C GLY A 288 -22.52 -17.84 9.97
N ASP A 289 -23.01 -16.83 10.69
CA ASP A 289 -22.24 -15.65 11.07
C ASP A 289 -21.59 -15.81 12.44
N LEU A 290 -20.26 -15.95 12.43
CA LEU A 290 -19.43 -16.06 13.62
C LEU A 290 -19.42 -14.78 14.44
N TYR A 291 -19.78 -13.64 13.86
CA TYR A 291 -19.86 -12.38 14.59
C TYR A 291 -21.21 -12.10 15.24
N ASP A 292 -22.26 -12.89 14.94
CA ASP A 292 -23.59 -12.71 15.53
C ASP A 292 -23.68 -13.32 16.95
N VAL A 293 -23.05 -12.68 17.93
CA VAL A 293 -22.96 -13.19 19.32
C VAL A 293 -24.25 -12.99 20.10
N PHE A 294 -24.95 -11.88 19.85
CA PHE A 294 -26.16 -11.49 20.58
C PHE A 294 -27.45 -11.90 19.86
N GLY A 295 -27.35 -12.43 18.64
CA GLY A 295 -28.49 -12.80 17.81
C GLY A 295 -29.04 -11.64 17.00
N LYS A 296 -29.59 -11.99 15.82
CA LYS A 296 -30.24 -11.04 14.89
C LYS A 296 -29.32 -9.90 14.43
N GLY A 297 -28.00 -10.11 14.45
CA GLY A 297 -27.00 -9.13 14.03
C GLY A 297 -26.72 -8.04 15.08
N THR A 298 -27.30 -8.14 16.28
CA THR A 298 -27.08 -7.17 17.35
C THR A 298 -25.61 -7.15 17.75
N GLY A 299 -24.99 -5.97 17.75
CA GLY A 299 -23.59 -5.77 18.13
C GLY A 299 -22.54 -6.46 17.26
N ARG A 300 -22.94 -6.97 16.09
CA ARG A 300 -22.09 -7.74 15.18
C ARG A 300 -20.76 -7.05 14.84
N ASP A 301 -20.81 -5.75 14.50
CA ASP A 301 -19.61 -4.98 14.15
C ASP A 301 -18.66 -4.82 15.35
N GLY A 302 -19.25 -4.68 16.55
CA GLY A 302 -18.51 -4.70 17.81
C GLY A 302 -17.83 -6.04 18.06
N CYS A 303 -18.57 -7.14 17.92
CA CYS A 303 -18.04 -8.50 18.05
C CYS A 303 -16.92 -8.79 17.05
N LYS A 304 -17.05 -8.33 15.80
CA LYS A 304 -16.00 -8.45 14.78
C LYS A 304 -14.71 -7.75 15.21
N LYS A 305 -14.80 -6.50 15.66
CA LYS A 305 -13.64 -5.74 16.15
C LYS A 305 -13.02 -6.37 17.39
N LEU A 306 -13.86 -6.80 18.34
CA LEU A 306 -13.41 -7.41 19.60
C LEU A 306 -12.73 -8.77 19.36
N MET A 307 -13.33 -9.64 18.54
CA MET A 307 -12.73 -10.92 18.13
C MET A 307 -11.37 -10.70 17.47
N ASN A 308 -11.26 -9.76 16.52
CA ASN A 308 -9.97 -9.44 15.90
C ASN A 308 -8.96 -8.97 16.96
N ALA A 309 -9.33 -8.08 17.87
CA ALA A 309 -8.43 -7.64 18.93
C ALA A 309 -7.95 -8.81 19.81
N LEU A 310 -8.84 -9.73 20.19
CA LEU A 310 -8.50 -10.93 20.98
C LEU A 310 -7.55 -11.87 20.24
N LEU A 311 -7.68 -12.03 18.92
CA LEU A 311 -6.77 -12.85 18.12
C LEU A 311 -5.38 -12.23 18.00
N PHE A 312 -5.28 -10.90 17.97
CA PHE A 312 -3.99 -10.19 17.87
C PHE A 312 -3.32 -9.91 19.21
N SER A 313 -4.05 -9.86 20.32
CA SER A 313 -3.49 -9.52 21.63
C SER A 313 -2.59 -10.62 22.18
N ARG A 314 -1.60 -10.23 22.99
CA ARG A 314 -0.80 -11.12 23.84
C ARG A 314 -1.21 -10.88 25.29
N GLY A 315 -2.09 -11.72 25.80
CA GLY A 315 -2.76 -11.57 27.08
C GLY A 315 -4.16 -10.95 27.00
N PRO A 316 -4.82 -10.78 28.15
CA PRO A 316 -6.18 -10.25 28.23
C PRO A 316 -6.24 -8.78 27.80
N LEU A 317 -7.37 -8.41 27.19
CA LEU A 317 -7.65 -7.01 26.86
C LEU A 317 -7.98 -6.24 28.13
N LYS A 318 -7.29 -5.12 28.34
CA LYS A 318 -7.53 -4.23 29.49
C LYS A 318 -8.53 -3.11 29.17
N ASN A 319 -8.64 -2.74 27.89
CA ASN A 319 -9.49 -1.67 27.40
C ASN A 319 -10.23 -2.14 26.14
N TRP A 320 -11.35 -1.49 25.84
CA TRP A 320 -12.04 -1.67 24.57
C TRP A 320 -11.12 -1.34 23.40
N PRO A 321 -11.17 -2.11 22.29
CA PRO A 321 -10.55 -1.69 21.04
C PRO A 321 -11.22 -0.41 20.51
N GLU A 322 -10.50 0.36 19.70
CA GLU A 322 -10.92 1.68 19.15
C GLU A 322 -12.43 1.83 18.90
N ASP A 323 -13.08 2.69 19.70
CA ASP A 323 -14.51 2.98 19.67
C ASP A 323 -15.40 1.75 19.43
N THR A 324 -15.03 0.61 20.04
CA THR A 324 -15.72 -0.66 19.83
C THR A 324 -16.93 -0.78 20.75
N HIS A 325 -16.86 -0.20 21.96
CA HIS A 325 -17.96 -0.19 22.94
C HIS A 325 -19.29 0.34 22.38
N ARG A 326 -19.27 1.40 21.54
CA ARG A 326 -20.50 2.00 20.96
C ARG A 326 -21.34 1.06 20.10
N HIS A 327 -20.78 -0.08 19.70
CA HIS A 327 -21.48 -1.08 18.91
C HIS A 327 -22.23 -2.08 19.77
N PHE A 328 -21.98 -2.12 21.08
CA PHE A 328 -22.60 -3.08 21.99
C PHE A 328 -23.88 -2.52 22.61
N PRO A 329 -24.82 -3.39 23.02
CA PRO A 329 -25.98 -2.96 23.80
C PRO A 329 -25.59 -2.26 25.09
N ASP A 330 -26.45 -1.35 25.56
CA ASP A 330 -26.25 -0.63 26.81
C ASP A 330 -26.07 -1.59 27.99
N GLY A 331 -25.15 -1.24 28.90
CA GLY A 331 -24.83 -2.04 30.09
C GLY A 331 -23.83 -3.18 29.87
N ILE A 332 -23.46 -3.50 28.62
CA ILE A 332 -22.45 -4.52 28.35
C ILE A 332 -21.04 -3.95 28.54
N ASN A 333 -20.35 -4.43 29.57
CA ASN A 333 -18.94 -4.12 29.78
C ASN A 333 -18.01 -5.06 28.98
N LEU A 334 -16.72 -4.70 28.88
CA LEU A 334 -15.74 -5.46 28.11
C LEU A 334 -15.61 -6.92 28.56
N ARG A 335 -15.63 -7.17 29.87
CA ARG A 335 -15.47 -8.52 30.43
C ARG A 335 -16.63 -9.39 29.95
N THR A 336 -17.86 -8.93 30.11
CA THR A 336 -19.06 -9.63 29.66
C THR A 336 -19.03 -9.88 28.15
N ALA A 337 -18.64 -8.88 27.34
CA ALA A 337 -18.54 -9.07 25.89
C ALA A 337 -17.49 -10.13 25.49
N VAL A 338 -16.34 -10.16 26.17
CA VAL A 338 -15.30 -11.18 25.95
C VAL A 338 -15.78 -12.56 26.37
N GLU A 339 -16.46 -12.67 27.52
CA GLU A 339 -17.04 -13.93 28.00
C GLU A 339 -18.08 -14.47 27.03
N MET A 340 -18.99 -13.64 26.52
CA MET A 340 -20.00 -14.07 25.54
C MET A 340 -19.37 -14.55 24.23
N LEU A 341 -18.33 -13.85 23.74
CA LEU A 341 -17.54 -14.31 22.60
C LEU A 341 -16.86 -15.65 22.89
N ALA A 342 -16.24 -15.81 24.06
CA ALA A 342 -15.58 -17.03 24.46
C ALA A 342 -16.56 -18.21 24.58
N VAL A 343 -17.78 -17.98 25.07
CA VAL A 343 -18.84 -18.99 25.14
C VAL A 343 -19.30 -19.40 23.75
N LYS A 344 -19.64 -18.46 22.86
CA LYS A 344 -20.03 -18.77 21.47
C LYS A 344 -18.92 -19.51 20.73
N HIS A 345 -17.68 -19.15 21.01
CA HIS A 345 -16.49 -19.70 20.34
C HIS A 345 -15.65 -20.59 21.24
N ALA A 346 -16.30 -21.37 22.13
CA ALA A 346 -15.63 -22.25 23.08
C ALA A 346 -14.50 -23.11 22.46
N PRO A 347 -14.65 -23.69 21.24
CA PRO A 347 -13.58 -24.47 20.62
C PRO A 347 -12.30 -23.68 20.31
N ILE A 348 -12.37 -22.36 20.13
CA ILE A 348 -11.20 -21.52 19.81
C ILE A 348 -10.88 -20.50 20.91
N ALA A 349 -11.66 -20.45 21.99
CA ALA A 349 -11.48 -19.47 23.07
C ALA A 349 -10.08 -19.53 23.70
N HIS A 350 -9.50 -20.72 23.78
CA HIS A 350 -8.14 -20.94 24.29
C HIS A 350 -7.03 -20.29 23.42
N LEU A 351 -7.35 -19.92 22.17
CA LEU A 351 -6.46 -19.21 21.25
C LEU A 351 -6.50 -17.68 21.44
N PHE A 352 -7.49 -17.14 22.16
CA PHE A 352 -7.57 -15.70 22.43
C PHE A 352 -6.43 -15.26 23.35
N GLY A 353 -5.87 -14.08 23.08
CA GLY A 353 -4.74 -13.55 23.83
C GLY A 353 -3.41 -14.27 23.57
N LYS A 354 -3.30 -15.09 22.53
CA LYS A 354 -2.05 -15.79 22.16
C LYS A 354 -1.25 -15.10 21.04
N GLY A 355 -1.73 -13.97 20.52
CA GLY A 355 -1.09 -13.25 19.43
C GLY A 355 -1.11 -13.99 18.09
N LEU A 356 -2.12 -14.83 17.87
CA LEU A 356 -2.27 -15.68 16.69
C LEU A 356 -2.51 -14.88 15.39
N GLY A 357 -3.10 -13.69 15.49
CA GLY A 357 -3.54 -12.89 14.34
C GLY A 357 -2.46 -12.60 13.29
N PHE A 358 -1.19 -12.42 13.70
CA PHE A 358 -0.10 -12.23 12.74
C PHE A 358 0.28 -13.49 11.97
N GLN A 359 0.09 -14.68 12.55
CA GLN A 359 0.27 -15.96 11.88
C GLN A 359 -0.93 -16.27 10.97
N LEU A 360 -2.15 -15.88 11.36
CA LEU A 360 -3.31 -15.99 10.48
C LEU A 360 -3.15 -15.09 9.25
N MET A 361 -2.63 -13.88 9.42
CA MET A 361 -2.27 -12.98 8.32
C MET A 361 -1.22 -13.60 7.38
N ARG A 362 -0.32 -14.42 7.93
CA ARG A 362 0.67 -15.18 7.16
C ARG A 362 0.03 -16.25 6.30
N ILE A 363 -0.93 -16.99 6.85
CA ILE A 363 -1.69 -18.01 6.12
C ILE A 363 -2.56 -17.36 5.04
N GLU A 364 -3.32 -16.31 5.39
CA GLU A 364 -4.12 -15.49 4.47
C GLU A 364 -3.27 -15.04 3.27
N SER A 365 -2.07 -14.52 3.54
CA SER A 365 -1.17 -14.07 2.49
C SER A 365 -0.69 -15.19 1.57
N ASP A 366 -0.36 -16.38 2.08
CA ASP A 366 0.04 -17.50 1.21
C ASP A 366 -1.12 -17.99 0.35
N MET A 367 -2.31 -18.09 0.94
CA MET A 367 -3.52 -18.44 0.21
C MET A 367 -3.78 -17.44 -0.92
N LEU A 368 -3.67 -16.13 -0.64
CA LEU A 368 -3.83 -15.11 -1.66
C LEU A 368 -2.79 -15.23 -2.78
N ILE A 369 -1.52 -15.50 -2.45
CA ILE A 369 -0.48 -15.72 -3.47
C ILE A 369 -0.82 -16.92 -4.36
N GLU A 370 -1.32 -18.02 -3.78
CA GLU A 370 -1.75 -19.19 -4.54
C GLU A 370 -2.95 -18.87 -5.45
N VAL A 371 -3.96 -18.18 -4.93
CA VAL A 371 -5.11 -17.70 -5.72
C VAL A 371 -4.65 -16.87 -6.92
N LEU A 372 -3.78 -15.87 -6.70
CA LEU A 372 -3.26 -15.02 -7.79
C LEU A 372 -2.44 -15.82 -8.80
N THR A 373 -1.70 -16.83 -8.34
CA THR A 373 -0.90 -17.69 -9.22
C THR A 373 -1.81 -18.54 -10.11
N GLU A 374 -2.88 -19.10 -9.56
CA GLU A 374 -3.83 -19.91 -10.33
C GLU A 374 -4.68 -19.06 -11.29
N LEU A 375 -5.15 -17.90 -10.84
CA LEU A 375 -5.89 -16.97 -11.71
C LEU A 375 -5.02 -16.47 -12.87
N SER A 376 -3.78 -16.05 -12.60
CA SER A 376 -2.87 -15.64 -13.67
C SER A 376 -2.52 -16.77 -14.64
N ALA A 377 -2.38 -18.01 -14.15
CA ALA A 377 -2.19 -19.18 -15.01
C ALA A 377 -3.42 -19.47 -15.89
N ALA A 378 -4.61 -19.11 -15.43
CA ALA A 378 -5.86 -19.17 -16.20
C ALA A 378 -6.10 -17.93 -17.08
N GLY A 379 -5.15 -16.99 -17.15
CA GLY A 379 -5.30 -15.74 -17.92
C GLY A 379 -6.23 -14.72 -17.28
N VAL A 380 -6.60 -14.88 -16.02
CA VAL A 380 -7.53 -14.00 -15.30
C VAL A 380 -6.77 -12.93 -14.52
N THR A 381 -6.97 -11.66 -14.90
CA THR A 381 -6.45 -10.50 -14.15
C THR A 381 -7.16 -10.33 -12.81
N ALA A 382 -6.39 -10.42 -11.72
CA ALA A 382 -6.89 -10.29 -10.36
C ALA A 382 -6.05 -9.28 -9.54
N LEU A 383 -6.70 -8.26 -9.00
CA LEU A 383 -6.06 -7.25 -8.15
C LEU A 383 -6.23 -7.64 -6.66
N PRO A 384 -5.17 -8.00 -5.93
CA PRO A 384 -5.30 -8.45 -4.55
C PRO A 384 -5.67 -7.34 -3.58
N LEU A 385 -6.56 -7.63 -2.62
CA LEU A 385 -6.96 -6.73 -1.56
C LEU A 385 -7.15 -7.50 -0.25
N HIS A 386 -6.09 -7.63 0.55
CA HIS A 386 -6.08 -8.44 1.77
C HIS A 386 -6.54 -9.89 1.51
N ASP A 387 -7.70 -10.31 2.01
CA ASP A 387 -8.33 -11.61 1.84
C ASP A 387 -9.32 -11.66 0.65
N ALA A 388 -9.27 -10.66 -0.23
CA ALA A 388 -10.10 -10.54 -1.41
C ALA A 388 -9.29 -10.33 -2.69
N VAL A 389 -9.95 -10.52 -3.83
CA VAL A 389 -9.47 -10.12 -5.16
C VAL A 389 -10.53 -9.28 -5.87
N LEU A 390 -10.08 -8.29 -6.65
CA LEU A 390 -10.92 -7.61 -7.63
C LEU A 390 -10.65 -8.25 -9.00
N VAL A 391 -11.70 -8.72 -9.67
CA VAL A 391 -11.64 -9.33 -11.01
C VAL A 391 -12.67 -8.68 -11.92
N ALA A 392 -12.52 -8.80 -13.24
CA ALA A 392 -13.58 -8.48 -14.19
C ALA A 392 -14.87 -9.23 -13.85
N LYS A 393 -16.03 -8.61 -14.08
CA LYS A 393 -17.35 -9.21 -13.75
C LYS A 393 -17.53 -10.59 -14.39
N SER A 394 -17.09 -10.78 -15.63
CA SER A 394 -17.09 -12.07 -16.34
C SER A 394 -16.28 -13.16 -15.63
N HIS A 395 -15.28 -12.82 -14.82
CA HIS A 395 -14.38 -13.76 -14.14
C HIS A 395 -14.72 -14.06 -12.68
N VAL A 396 -15.85 -13.57 -12.17
CA VAL A 396 -16.30 -13.82 -10.79
C VAL A 396 -16.38 -15.31 -10.46
N GLY A 397 -16.97 -16.12 -11.35
CA GLY A 397 -17.13 -17.57 -11.12
C GLY A 397 -15.78 -18.27 -10.97
N VAL A 398 -14.84 -17.98 -11.87
CA VAL A 398 -13.47 -18.54 -11.82
C VAL A 398 -12.78 -18.14 -10.52
N ALA A 399 -12.86 -16.86 -10.12
CA ALA A 399 -12.29 -16.38 -8.87
C ALA A 399 -12.89 -17.08 -7.64
N GLN A 400 -14.21 -17.27 -7.61
CA GLN A 400 -14.88 -17.97 -6.51
C GLN A 400 -14.44 -19.43 -6.40
N GLU A 401 -14.41 -20.15 -7.52
CA GLU A 401 -13.99 -21.54 -7.57
C GLU A 401 -12.52 -21.70 -7.14
N THR A 402 -11.62 -20.86 -7.67
CA THR A 402 -10.21 -20.86 -7.28
C THR A 402 -10.03 -20.56 -5.79
N MET A 403 -10.69 -19.53 -5.26
CA MET A 403 -10.61 -19.20 -3.83
C MET A 403 -11.17 -20.32 -2.96
N GLY A 404 -12.29 -20.93 -3.35
CA GLY A 404 -12.85 -22.09 -2.65
C GLY A 404 -11.89 -23.27 -2.62
N ALA A 405 -11.29 -23.61 -3.77
CA ALA A 405 -10.34 -24.71 -3.90
C ALA A 405 -9.06 -24.47 -3.08
N VAL A 406 -8.49 -23.25 -3.13
CA VAL A 406 -7.32 -22.87 -2.31
C VAL A 406 -7.66 -22.99 -0.83
N PHE A 407 -8.80 -22.46 -0.39
CA PHE A 407 -9.21 -22.59 1.01
C PHE A 407 -9.34 -24.06 1.42
N GLN A 408 -9.94 -24.91 0.59
CA GLN A 408 -10.08 -26.33 0.87
C GLN A 408 -8.72 -27.03 0.98
N ARG A 409 -7.76 -26.74 0.11
CA ARG A 409 -6.40 -27.32 0.19
C ARG A 409 -5.68 -26.91 1.47
N TRP A 410 -5.78 -25.65 1.87
CA TRP A 410 -5.10 -25.11 3.04
C TRP A 410 -5.76 -25.53 4.36
N SER A 411 -7.08 -25.56 4.40
CA SER A 411 -7.84 -25.84 5.63
C SER A 411 -8.26 -27.30 5.77
N ARG A 412 -8.20 -28.09 4.70
CA ARG A 412 -8.85 -29.40 4.56
C ARG A 412 -10.35 -29.37 4.86
N SER A 413 -10.98 -28.20 4.79
CA SER A 413 -12.39 -27.98 5.04
C SER A 413 -13.09 -27.50 3.77
N PRO A 414 -14.23 -28.09 3.41
CA PRO A 414 -15.02 -27.64 2.26
C PRO A 414 -15.81 -26.36 2.56
N CYS A 415 -15.82 -25.89 3.82
CA CYS A 415 -16.70 -24.80 4.28
C CYS A 415 -16.14 -23.39 3.98
N ALA A 416 -15.47 -23.21 2.85
CA ALA A 416 -15.05 -21.90 2.40
C ALA A 416 -16.30 -21.04 2.15
N ILE A 417 -16.49 -19.98 2.94
CA ILE A 417 -17.49 -18.96 2.58
C ILE A 417 -16.77 -17.97 1.67
N VAL A 418 -17.05 -18.04 0.38
CA VAL A 418 -16.55 -17.06 -0.60
C VAL A 418 -17.72 -16.17 -1.00
N SER A 419 -17.62 -14.88 -0.68
CA SER A 419 -18.69 -13.91 -0.96
C SER A 419 -18.33 -13.02 -2.13
N VAL A 420 -19.34 -12.59 -2.89
CA VAL A 420 -19.19 -11.69 -4.03
C VAL A 420 -19.90 -10.39 -3.73
N LYS A 421 -19.19 -9.28 -3.92
CA LYS A 421 -19.78 -7.95 -3.89
C LYS A 421 -19.69 -7.37 -5.30
N VAL A 422 -20.84 -7.36 -5.96
CA VAL A 422 -20.99 -6.65 -7.23
C VAL A 422 -21.31 -5.20 -6.91
N HIS A 423 -20.37 -4.30 -7.21
CA HIS A 423 -20.66 -2.88 -7.16
C HIS A 423 -21.63 -2.55 -8.30
N GLN A 424 -22.82 -2.06 -7.95
CA GLN A 424 -23.82 -1.57 -8.90
C GLN A 424 -23.32 -0.29 -9.58
#